data_AF-A0A920D8U2-F1
#
_entry.id   AF-A0A920D8U2-F1
#
_cell.length_a   1.000
_cell.length_b   1.000
_cell.length_c   1.000
_cell.angle_alpha   90.00
_cell.angle_beta   90.00
_cell.angle_gamma   90.00
#
_symmetry.space_group_name_H-M   'P 1'
#
loop_
_entity.id
_entity.type
_entity.pdbx_description
1 polymer ?
#
loop_
_entity_poly.entity_id
_entity_poly.type
_entity_poly.pdbx_seq_one_letter_code
_entity_poly.pdbx_strand_id
1 'polypeptide(L)'
;MDKITLGRGAPDILKKSMKVMDGVKGLLAVIAVLLLVGWMIKGGLFRKISEVNVERISDYFLSFGPFAWLLGMAAVVIQTIVPFLPFVVIAGANVLVFGLYWGFLINYSMSIVGAILAFFLANFLGRDWVNRKLQHYPLIASFNDKLENHGFFYILVGRLIPIIPSSAINVAAGAGKVRFWHFLAATALGKLPIVLMECLIGHDLLHFKENKGRLFLLLLVFLGLLLVGNWIKKRMAKAK
;
A
#
# COMPACT_ATOMS: atom_id res chain seq x y z
N MET A 1 22.30 -26.10 28.39
CA MET A 1 23.50 -26.66 27.76
C MET A 1 23.21 -26.97 26.30
N ASP A 2 23.65 -26.22 25.29
CA ASP A 2 23.83 -24.79 25.14
C ASP A 2 23.96 -24.57 23.63
N LYS A 3 23.06 -23.75 23.06
CA LYS A 3 23.16 -23.25 21.69
C LYS A 3 24.22 -22.15 21.56
N ILE A 4 25.38 -22.29 22.22
CA ILE A 4 26.35 -21.18 22.38
C ILE A 4 27.67 -21.40 21.60
N THR A 5 27.95 -22.56 21.00
CA THR A 5 29.32 -22.85 20.52
C THR A 5 29.52 -23.18 19.03
N LEU A 6 28.62 -22.80 18.11
CA LEU A 6 28.95 -22.89 16.66
C LEU A 6 28.37 -21.71 15.87
N GLY A 7 29.22 -20.77 15.45
CA GLY A 7 28.85 -19.80 14.40
C GLY A 7 29.41 -18.39 14.50
N ARG A 8 30.31 -18.08 15.44
CA ARG A 8 31.16 -16.88 15.35
C ARG A 8 32.22 -17.11 14.26
N GLY A 9 31.86 -16.89 13.00
CA GLY A 9 32.79 -16.95 11.87
C GLY A 9 32.22 -17.56 10.60
N ALA A 10 31.12 -17.02 10.06
CA ALA A 10 30.82 -17.29 8.64
C ALA A 10 31.90 -16.58 7.79
N PRO A 11 32.71 -17.29 6.99
CA PRO A 11 33.72 -16.66 6.11
C PRO A 11 33.10 -15.51 5.32
N ASP A 12 33.83 -14.41 5.12
CA ASP A 12 33.32 -13.21 4.45
C ASP A 12 32.71 -13.50 3.06
N ILE A 13 33.14 -14.60 2.44
CA ILE A 13 32.63 -15.17 1.20
C ILE A 13 31.15 -15.59 1.31
N LEU A 14 30.74 -16.21 2.43
CA LEU A 14 29.35 -16.63 2.69
C LEU A 14 28.44 -15.43 3.01
N LYS A 15 28.97 -14.41 3.69
CA LYS A 15 28.23 -13.14 3.91
C LYS A 15 28.06 -12.37 2.61
N LYS A 16 29.08 -12.36 1.73
CA LYS A 16 29.03 -11.72 0.41
C LYS A 16 28.05 -12.46 -0.52
N SER A 17 28.06 -13.79 -0.55
CA SER A 17 27.13 -14.59 -1.36
C SER A 17 25.67 -14.48 -0.89
N MET A 18 25.39 -14.43 0.42
CA MET A 18 24.05 -14.15 0.93
C MET A 18 23.55 -12.75 0.55
N LYS A 19 24.42 -11.74 0.58
CA LYS A 19 24.08 -10.35 0.21
C LYS A 19 23.84 -10.18 -1.29
N VAL A 20 24.58 -10.93 -2.12
CA VAL A 20 24.36 -11.04 -3.58
C VAL A 20 23.04 -11.75 -3.84
N MET A 21 22.71 -12.83 -3.13
CA MET A 21 21.48 -13.59 -3.31
C MET A 21 20.21 -12.78 -2.96
N ASP A 22 20.26 -11.88 -1.97
CA ASP A 22 19.17 -10.93 -1.68
C ASP A 22 19.05 -9.80 -2.71
N GLY A 23 20.16 -9.39 -3.33
CA GLY A 23 20.17 -8.44 -4.46
C GLY A 23 19.59 -9.07 -5.72
N VAL A 24 19.95 -10.33 -5.98
CA VAL A 24 19.43 -11.15 -7.07
C VAL A 24 17.94 -11.40 -6.89
N LYS A 25 17.44 -11.73 -5.69
CA LYS A 25 15.98 -11.86 -5.43
C LYS A 25 15.22 -10.55 -5.66
N GLY A 26 15.79 -9.41 -5.28
CA GLY A 26 15.18 -8.09 -5.52
C GLY A 26 15.17 -7.71 -7.01
N LEU A 27 16.27 -7.99 -7.72
CA LEU A 27 16.37 -7.79 -9.16
C LEU A 27 15.42 -8.74 -9.91
N LEU A 28 15.31 -10.00 -9.49
CA LEU A 28 14.36 -10.97 -10.04
C LEU A 28 12.92 -10.56 -9.76
N ALA A 29 12.61 -9.97 -8.60
CA ALA A 29 11.27 -9.43 -8.32
C ALA A 29 10.95 -8.21 -9.19
N VAL A 30 11.91 -7.31 -9.41
CA VAL A 30 11.76 -6.16 -10.32
C VAL A 30 11.60 -6.63 -11.76
N ILE A 31 12.42 -7.58 -12.21
CA ILE A 31 12.31 -8.19 -13.55
C ILE A 31 10.97 -8.94 -13.66
N ALA A 32 10.54 -9.69 -12.65
CA ALA A 32 9.25 -10.37 -12.65
C ALA A 32 8.09 -9.38 -12.72
N VAL A 33 8.15 -8.25 -12.01
CA VAL A 33 7.15 -7.17 -12.09
C VAL A 33 7.18 -6.49 -13.45
N LEU A 34 8.35 -6.21 -14.02
CA LEU A 34 8.49 -5.62 -15.37
C LEU A 34 8.02 -6.59 -16.47
N LEU A 35 8.26 -7.89 -16.30
CA LEU A 35 7.77 -8.94 -17.19
C LEU A 35 6.28 -9.16 -17.03
N LEU A 36 5.74 -9.10 -15.80
CA LEU A 36 4.30 -9.11 -15.54
C LEU A 36 3.64 -7.89 -16.19
N VAL A 37 4.16 -6.70 -15.97
CA VAL A 37 3.67 -5.46 -16.58
C VAL A 37 3.76 -5.55 -18.11
N GLY A 38 4.88 -6.02 -18.66
CA GLY A 38 5.05 -6.21 -20.11
C GLY A 38 4.11 -7.28 -20.71
N TRP A 39 3.88 -8.38 -20.00
CA TRP A 39 2.93 -9.43 -20.37
C TRP A 39 1.48 -8.94 -20.28
N MET A 40 1.15 -8.16 -19.24
CA MET A 40 -0.16 -7.53 -19.08
C MET A 40 -0.43 -6.52 -20.22
N ILE A 41 0.59 -5.75 -20.64
CA ILE A 41 0.52 -4.79 -21.76
C ILE A 41 0.30 -5.53 -23.10
N LYS A 42 0.98 -6.67 -23.33
CA LYS A 42 0.85 -7.46 -24.57
C LYS A 42 -0.41 -8.34 -24.62
N GLY A 43 -0.88 -8.85 -23.49
CA GLY A 43 -1.95 -9.86 -23.42
C GLY A 43 -3.38 -9.33 -23.50
N GLY A 44 -3.60 -8.03 -23.68
CA GLY A 44 -4.94 -7.44 -23.69
C GLY A 44 -5.66 -7.51 -22.33
N LEU A 45 -4.98 -7.91 -21.25
CA LEU A 45 -5.54 -7.97 -19.90
C LEU A 45 -5.95 -6.57 -19.41
N PHE A 46 -5.23 -5.52 -19.80
CA PHE A 46 -5.65 -4.13 -19.54
C PHE A 46 -6.97 -3.77 -20.23
N ARG A 47 -7.28 -4.35 -21.39
CA ARG A 47 -8.56 -4.16 -22.09
C ARG A 47 -9.67 -4.94 -21.39
N LYS A 48 -9.37 -6.13 -20.85
CA LYS A 48 -10.30 -6.95 -20.05
C LYS A 48 -10.53 -6.43 -18.62
N ILE A 49 -9.55 -5.72 -18.04
CA ILE A 49 -9.65 -4.98 -16.76
C ILE A 49 -10.28 -3.59 -17.00
N SER A 50 -10.07 -2.97 -18.15
CA SER A 50 -10.79 -1.76 -18.61
C SER A 50 -12.28 -2.06 -18.82
N GLU A 51 -12.62 -3.23 -19.36
CA GLU A 51 -14.00 -3.72 -19.48
C GLU A 51 -14.59 -4.20 -18.14
N VAL A 52 -13.76 -4.45 -17.13
CA VAL A 52 -14.17 -4.90 -15.79
C VAL A 52 -13.88 -3.82 -14.74
N ASN A 53 -14.92 -3.02 -14.51
CA ASN A 53 -15.31 -2.39 -13.25
C ASN A 53 -14.99 -0.91 -12.99
N VAL A 54 -14.11 -0.19 -13.69
CA VAL A 54 -13.99 1.27 -13.40
C VAL A 54 -15.16 2.04 -14.01
N GLU A 55 -15.45 1.82 -15.29
CA GLU A 55 -16.61 2.41 -15.96
C GLU A 55 -17.92 1.91 -15.33
N ARG A 56 -18.06 0.60 -15.08
CA ARG A 56 -19.27 0.08 -14.42
C ARG A 56 -19.50 0.61 -13.01
N ILE A 57 -18.44 0.78 -12.20
CA ILE A 57 -18.58 1.41 -10.87
C ILE A 57 -18.94 2.89 -11.02
N SER A 58 -18.37 3.57 -12.02
CA SER A 58 -18.69 4.97 -12.32
C SER A 58 -20.13 5.14 -12.77
N ASP A 59 -20.60 4.30 -13.70
CA ASP A 59 -21.98 4.25 -14.17
C ASP A 59 -22.94 3.91 -13.03
N TYR A 60 -22.55 2.98 -12.15
CA TYR A 60 -23.32 2.67 -10.95
C TYR A 60 -23.35 3.83 -9.95
N PHE A 61 -22.29 4.63 -9.82
CA PHE A 61 -22.36 5.85 -9.01
C PHE A 61 -23.28 6.89 -9.64
N LEU A 62 -23.15 7.08 -10.95
CA LEU A 62 -23.97 8.01 -11.74
C LEU A 62 -25.46 7.63 -11.75
N SER A 63 -25.80 6.34 -11.66
CA SER A 63 -27.21 5.90 -11.60
C SER A 63 -27.96 6.40 -10.36
N PHE A 64 -27.26 6.88 -9.33
CA PHE A 64 -27.85 7.51 -8.14
C PHE A 64 -27.90 9.05 -8.23
N GLY A 65 -27.49 9.62 -9.36
CA GLY A 65 -27.57 11.06 -9.63
C GLY A 65 -26.83 11.89 -8.57
N PRO A 66 -27.51 12.82 -7.87
CA PRO A 66 -26.87 13.66 -6.84
C PRO A 66 -26.19 12.87 -5.69
N PHE A 67 -26.64 11.64 -5.41
CA PHE A 67 -26.08 10.80 -4.35
C PHE A 67 -24.79 10.06 -4.75
N ALA A 68 -24.32 10.21 -6.00
CA ALA A 68 -23.07 9.63 -6.47
C ALA A 68 -21.89 9.96 -5.52
N TRP A 69 -21.83 11.21 -5.03
CA TRP A 69 -20.80 11.68 -4.09
C TRP A 69 -20.77 10.86 -2.81
N LEU A 70 -21.94 10.57 -2.24
CA LEU A 70 -22.05 9.79 -1.00
C LEU A 70 -21.60 8.34 -1.22
N LEU A 71 -21.97 7.74 -2.37
CA LEU A 71 -21.53 6.39 -2.73
C LEU A 71 -20.02 6.32 -2.94
N GLY A 72 -19.44 7.29 -3.64
CA GLY A 72 -18.00 7.39 -3.85
C GLY A 72 -17.22 7.52 -2.54
N MET A 73 -17.73 8.34 -1.61
CA MET A 73 -17.17 8.48 -0.26
C MET A 73 -17.28 7.18 0.54
N ALA A 74 -18.47 6.57 0.57
CA ALA A 74 -18.73 5.33 1.30
C ALA A 74 -17.86 4.18 0.77
N ALA A 75 -17.73 4.04 -0.56
CA ALA A 75 -16.91 3.02 -1.19
C ALA A 75 -15.44 3.11 -0.75
N VAL A 76 -14.88 4.32 -0.68
CA VAL A 76 -13.51 4.57 -0.20
C VAL A 76 -13.34 4.16 1.26
N VAL A 77 -14.28 4.56 2.14
CA VAL A 77 -14.25 4.22 3.57
C VAL A 77 -14.31 2.70 3.75
N ILE A 78 -15.30 2.04 3.12
CA ILE A 78 -15.52 0.61 3.23
C ILE A 78 -14.31 -0.16 2.72
N GLN A 79 -13.78 0.20 1.54
CA GLN A 79 -12.61 -0.47 0.99
C GLN A 79 -11.38 -0.30 1.89
N THR A 80 -11.22 0.88 2.51
CA THR A 80 -10.08 1.13 3.40
C THR A 80 -10.11 0.26 4.65
N ILE A 81 -11.31 -0.03 5.17
CA ILE A 81 -11.52 -0.92 6.32
C ILE A 81 -11.39 -2.38 5.88
N VAL A 82 -12.06 -2.74 4.79
CA VAL A 82 -12.12 -4.10 4.24
C VAL A 82 -11.62 -4.06 2.80
N PRO A 83 -10.34 -4.40 2.53
CA PRO A 83 -9.81 -4.38 1.17
C PRO A 83 -10.34 -5.57 0.36
N PHE A 84 -11.53 -5.42 -0.23
CA PHE A 84 -12.14 -6.43 -1.10
C PHE A 84 -11.66 -6.32 -2.57
N LEU A 85 -11.12 -5.17 -2.96
CA LEU A 85 -10.57 -4.93 -4.29
C LEU A 85 -9.41 -3.90 -4.26
N PRO A 86 -8.61 -3.79 -5.34
CA PRO A 86 -7.52 -2.82 -5.44
C PRO A 86 -8.03 -1.37 -5.37
N PHE A 87 -7.47 -0.54 -4.49
CA PHE A 87 -7.93 0.84 -4.25
C PHE A 87 -7.96 1.69 -5.53
N VAL A 88 -7.00 1.48 -6.44
CA VAL A 88 -6.91 2.16 -7.74
C VAL A 88 -8.21 2.10 -8.57
N VAL A 89 -9.01 1.05 -8.41
CA VAL A 89 -10.27 0.87 -9.14
C VAL A 89 -11.33 1.85 -8.63
N ILE A 90 -11.53 1.94 -7.31
CA ILE A 90 -12.45 2.91 -6.69
C ILE A 90 -11.92 4.33 -6.90
N ALA A 91 -10.60 4.51 -6.77
CA ALA A 91 -9.99 5.80 -6.96
C ALA A 91 -10.19 6.33 -8.38
N GLY A 92 -10.00 5.46 -9.39
CA GLY A 92 -10.28 5.75 -10.79
C GLY A 92 -11.74 6.04 -11.06
N ALA A 93 -12.67 5.30 -10.45
CA ALA A 93 -14.11 5.55 -10.61
C ALA A 93 -14.52 6.93 -10.05
N ASN A 94 -14.05 7.28 -8.86
CA ASN A 94 -14.28 8.62 -8.30
C ASN A 94 -13.66 9.73 -9.18
N VAL A 95 -12.49 9.48 -9.78
CA VAL A 95 -11.86 10.44 -10.70
C VAL A 95 -12.64 10.58 -12.01
N LEU A 96 -13.20 9.49 -12.54
CA LEU A 96 -14.07 9.54 -13.72
C LEU A 96 -15.34 10.35 -13.45
N VAL A 97 -15.99 10.11 -12.32
CA VAL A 97 -17.29 10.73 -12.00
C VAL A 97 -17.13 12.19 -11.57
N PHE A 98 -16.14 12.50 -10.72
CA PHE A 98 -16.01 13.83 -10.09
C PHE A 98 -14.87 14.66 -10.68
N GLY A 99 -14.10 14.11 -11.62
CA GLY A 99 -12.88 14.71 -12.13
C GLY A 99 -11.67 14.48 -11.21
N LEU A 100 -10.47 14.74 -11.74
CA LEU A 100 -9.22 14.42 -11.03
C LEU A 100 -9.09 15.14 -9.68
N TYR A 101 -9.41 16.43 -9.62
CA TYR A 101 -9.24 17.22 -8.40
C TYR A 101 -10.20 16.77 -7.28
N TRP A 102 -11.50 16.71 -7.55
CA TRP A 102 -12.48 16.31 -6.55
C TRP A 102 -12.45 14.82 -6.24
N GLY A 103 -12.22 13.97 -7.26
CA GLY A 103 -11.99 12.55 -7.09
C GLY A 103 -10.81 12.30 -6.15
N PHE A 104 -9.68 12.98 -6.36
CA PHE A 104 -8.53 12.91 -5.45
C PHE A 104 -8.88 13.35 -4.03
N LEU A 105 -9.55 14.49 -3.85
CA LEU A 105 -9.93 14.99 -2.52
C LEU A 105 -10.85 14.01 -1.77
N ILE A 106 -11.83 13.43 -2.45
CA ILE A 106 -12.71 12.39 -1.88
C ILE A 106 -11.86 11.19 -1.48
N ASN A 107 -11.07 10.64 -2.41
CA ASN A 107 -10.24 9.46 -2.18
C ASN A 107 -9.27 9.66 -1.02
N TYR A 108 -8.61 10.81 -0.96
CA TYR A 108 -7.64 11.13 0.07
C TYR A 108 -8.30 11.30 1.43
N SER A 109 -9.31 12.17 1.54
CA SER A 109 -9.98 12.46 2.81
C SER A 109 -10.71 11.24 3.36
N MET A 110 -11.50 10.55 2.54
CA MET A 110 -12.28 9.39 2.98
C MET A 110 -11.41 8.18 3.29
N SER A 111 -10.24 8.04 2.63
CA SER A 111 -9.32 6.97 2.99
C SER A 111 -8.58 7.25 4.30
N ILE A 112 -8.46 8.51 4.73
CA ILE A 112 -8.02 8.84 6.09
C ILE A 112 -9.13 8.50 7.09
N VAL A 113 -10.38 8.87 6.80
CA VAL A 113 -11.54 8.53 7.65
C VAL A 113 -11.66 7.02 7.83
N GLY A 114 -11.61 6.24 6.75
CA GLY A 114 -11.64 4.78 6.82
C GLY A 114 -10.45 4.19 7.58
N ALA A 115 -9.27 4.81 7.49
CA ALA A 115 -8.11 4.38 8.26
C ALA A 115 -8.26 4.66 9.76
N ILE A 116 -8.85 5.80 10.14
CA ILE A 116 -9.20 6.14 11.53
C ILE A 116 -10.21 5.12 12.08
N LEU A 117 -11.26 4.80 11.33
CA LEU A 117 -12.26 3.82 11.73
C LEU A 117 -11.65 2.43 11.93
N ALA A 118 -10.81 1.98 10.98
CA ALA A 118 -10.09 0.71 11.09
C ALA A 118 -9.13 0.67 12.30
N PHE A 119 -8.46 1.79 12.59
CA PHE A 119 -7.60 1.93 13.77
C PHE A 119 -8.40 1.77 15.08
N PHE A 120 -9.52 2.47 15.23
CA PHE A 120 -10.34 2.37 16.44
C PHE A 120 -11.01 1.01 16.57
N LEU A 121 -11.46 0.42 15.46
CA LEU A 121 -12.01 -0.94 15.45
C LEU A 121 -10.97 -1.96 15.93
N ALA A 122 -9.72 -1.86 15.46
CA ALA A 122 -8.63 -2.73 15.89
C ALA A 122 -8.23 -2.49 17.35
N ASN A 123 -8.29 -1.23 17.83
CA ASN A 123 -8.06 -0.90 19.23
C ASN A 123 -9.14 -1.51 20.16
N PHE A 124 -10.40 -1.52 19.70
CA PHE A 124 -11.52 -2.12 20.44
C PHE A 124 -11.47 -3.65 20.48
N LEU A 125 -11.13 -4.30 19.35
CA LEU A 125 -11.06 -5.77 19.24
C LEU A 125 -9.87 -6.39 20.02
N GLY A 126 -8.90 -5.59 20.45
CA GLY A 126 -7.82 -6.00 21.34
C GLY A 126 -6.66 -6.76 20.67
N ARG A 127 -5.59 -6.97 21.45
CA ARG A 127 -4.31 -7.53 20.98
C ARG A 127 -4.41 -8.99 20.51
N ASP A 128 -5.33 -9.77 21.05
CA ASP A 128 -5.45 -11.21 20.73
C ASP A 128 -5.95 -11.47 19.30
N TRP A 129 -6.88 -10.64 18.80
CA TRP A 129 -7.32 -10.71 17.41
C TRP A 129 -6.19 -10.31 16.44
N VAL A 130 -5.42 -9.30 16.81
CA VAL A 130 -4.32 -8.78 15.97
C VAL A 130 -3.12 -9.71 15.93
N ASN A 131 -2.74 -10.35 17.04
CA ASN A 131 -1.67 -11.34 17.03
C ASN A 131 -1.99 -12.51 16.08
N ARG A 132 -3.25 -12.95 16.02
CA ARG A 132 -3.70 -13.97 15.05
C ARG A 132 -3.63 -13.49 13.60
N LYS A 133 -3.97 -12.23 13.32
CA LYS A 133 -3.96 -11.66 11.96
C LYS A 133 -2.54 -11.29 11.47
N LEU A 134 -1.68 -10.81 12.36
CA LEU A 134 -0.32 -10.33 12.06
C LEU A 134 0.72 -11.44 11.91
N GLN A 135 0.44 -12.68 12.34
CA GLN A 135 1.30 -13.83 12.04
C GLN A 135 1.57 -13.99 10.54
N HIS A 136 0.65 -13.54 9.69
CA HIS A 136 0.81 -13.55 8.23
C HIS A 136 1.67 -12.40 7.67
N TYR A 137 2.04 -11.41 8.50
CA TYR A 137 2.82 -10.23 8.10
C TYR A 137 4.07 -10.05 8.97
N PRO A 138 5.13 -10.86 8.75
CA PRO A 138 6.31 -10.91 9.61
C PRO A 138 7.07 -9.59 9.73
N LEU A 139 6.96 -8.70 8.72
CA LEU A 139 7.44 -7.32 8.82
C LEU A 139 6.79 -6.62 10.01
N ILE A 140 5.46 -6.57 10.01
CA ILE A 140 4.66 -5.81 10.97
C ILE A 140 4.79 -6.40 12.37
N ALA A 141 4.81 -7.74 12.48
CA ALA A 141 5.05 -8.43 13.75
C ALA A 141 6.42 -8.05 14.37
N SER A 142 7.47 -7.91 13.56
CA SER A 142 8.80 -7.48 14.03
C SER A 142 8.87 -6.02 14.50
N PHE A 143 7.85 -5.21 14.19
CA PHE A 143 7.77 -3.81 14.57
C PHE A 143 6.83 -3.54 15.74
N ASN A 144 6.09 -4.54 16.23
CA ASN A 144 5.01 -4.33 17.23
C ASN A 144 5.53 -3.63 18.50
N ASP A 145 6.69 -4.05 19.02
CA ASP A 145 7.30 -3.43 20.22
C ASP A 145 7.89 -2.03 19.94
N LYS A 146 8.23 -1.73 18.68
CA LYS A 146 8.80 -0.43 18.27
C LYS A 146 7.72 0.59 17.89
N LEU A 147 6.54 0.12 17.50
CA LEU A 147 5.36 0.93 17.16
C LEU A 147 4.87 1.74 18.37
N GLU A 148 5.00 1.22 19.59
CA GLU A 148 4.56 1.90 20.80
C GLU A 148 5.35 3.21 21.05
N ASN A 149 6.67 3.17 20.85
CA ASN A 149 7.56 4.31 21.12
C ASN A 149 7.83 5.22 19.90
N HIS A 150 7.78 4.68 18.68
CA HIS A 150 8.14 5.42 17.45
C HIS A 150 7.07 5.27 16.35
N GLY A 151 5.80 5.11 16.74
CA GLY A 151 4.71 4.75 15.83
C GLY A 151 4.58 5.65 14.60
N PHE A 152 4.79 6.97 14.73
CA PHE A 152 4.73 7.90 13.60
C PHE A 152 5.69 7.48 12.46
N PHE A 153 6.97 7.28 12.78
CA PHE A 153 8.00 6.97 11.78
C PHE A 153 7.74 5.62 11.11
N TYR A 154 7.43 4.58 11.90
CA TYR A 154 7.18 3.25 11.37
C TYR A 154 5.92 3.17 10.51
N ILE A 155 4.86 3.89 10.87
CA ILE A 155 3.64 3.99 10.06
C ILE A 155 3.91 4.74 8.76
N LEU A 156 4.62 5.87 8.83
CA LEU A 156 4.93 6.69 7.66
C LEU A 156 5.77 5.89 6.66
N VAL A 157 6.86 5.28 7.12
CA VAL A 157 7.70 4.41 6.30
C VAL A 157 6.88 3.23 5.76
N GLY A 158 6.06 2.61 6.62
CA GLY A 158 5.21 1.48 6.22
C GLY A 158 4.25 1.86 5.09
N ARG A 159 3.67 3.05 5.11
CA ARG A 159 2.80 3.55 4.05
C ARG A 159 3.58 3.83 2.77
N LEU A 160 4.73 4.50 2.87
CA LEU A 160 5.58 4.79 1.71
C LEU A 160 6.16 3.54 1.04
N ILE A 161 6.10 2.37 1.69
CA ILE A 161 6.40 1.07 1.11
C ILE A 161 5.11 0.48 0.52
N PRO A 162 4.89 0.53 -0.81
CA PRO A 162 3.59 0.17 -1.40
C PRO A 162 3.27 -1.34 -1.36
N ILE A 163 4.20 -2.17 -0.87
CA ILE A 163 3.98 -3.62 -0.68
C ILE A 163 3.09 -3.89 0.55
N ILE A 164 3.08 -2.99 1.54
CA ILE A 164 2.35 -3.21 2.78
C ILE A 164 0.89 -2.79 2.60
N PRO A 165 -0.09 -3.70 2.79
CA PRO A 165 -1.49 -3.33 2.68
C PRO A 165 -1.88 -2.27 3.71
N SER A 166 -2.61 -1.24 3.30
CA SER A 166 -3.05 -0.16 4.21
C SER A 166 -3.86 -0.69 5.40
N SER A 167 -4.71 -1.70 5.20
CA SER A 167 -5.48 -2.34 6.27
C SER A 167 -4.59 -2.98 7.34
N ALA A 168 -3.47 -3.61 6.94
CA ALA A 168 -2.53 -4.22 7.86
C ALA A 168 -1.84 -3.16 8.74
N ILE A 169 -1.50 -2.00 8.17
CA ILE A 169 -0.95 -0.86 8.93
C ILE A 169 -1.98 -0.32 9.92
N ASN A 170 -3.24 -0.13 9.48
CA ASN A 170 -4.31 0.38 10.34
C ASN A 170 -4.56 -0.53 11.55
N VAL A 171 -4.67 -1.85 11.29
CA VAL A 171 -4.92 -2.86 12.33
C VAL A 171 -3.76 -2.96 13.31
N ALA A 172 -2.52 -2.97 12.80
CA ALA A 172 -1.33 -3.04 13.63
C ALA A 172 -1.17 -1.80 14.51
N ALA A 173 -1.41 -0.61 13.96
CA ALA A 173 -1.34 0.63 14.72
C ALA A 173 -2.41 0.68 15.82
N GLY A 174 -3.65 0.25 15.50
CA GLY A 174 -4.77 0.23 16.44
C GLY A 174 -4.53 -0.69 17.64
N ALA A 175 -4.22 -1.95 17.42
CA ALA A 175 -3.99 -2.89 18.53
C ALA A 175 -2.61 -2.75 19.19
N GLY A 176 -1.63 -2.19 18.47
CA GLY A 176 -0.33 -1.81 19.02
C GLY A 176 -0.39 -0.64 19.99
N LYS A 177 -1.57 -0.06 20.26
CA LYS A 177 -1.78 1.12 21.12
C LYS A 177 -0.92 2.33 20.72
N VAL A 178 -0.68 2.50 19.41
CA VAL A 178 0.01 3.69 18.91
C VAL A 178 -0.82 4.92 19.27
N ARG A 179 -0.19 6.01 19.69
CA ARG A 179 -0.88 7.28 19.93
C ARG A 179 -1.65 7.71 18.66
N PHE A 180 -2.94 7.99 18.81
CA PHE A 180 -3.83 8.35 17.69
C PHE A 180 -3.23 9.45 16.80
N TRP A 181 -2.69 10.51 17.39
CA TRP A 181 -2.10 11.63 16.64
C TRP A 181 -0.86 11.23 15.82
N HIS A 182 -0.03 10.31 16.32
CA HIS A 182 1.08 9.76 15.55
C HIS A 182 0.58 8.94 14.36
N PHE A 183 -0.45 8.13 14.57
CA PHE A 183 -1.10 7.38 13.50
C PHE A 183 -1.71 8.31 12.45
N LEU A 184 -2.49 9.31 12.87
CA LEU A 184 -3.19 10.22 11.98
C LEU A 184 -2.21 11.04 11.13
N ALA A 185 -1.21 11.67 11.74
CA ALA A 185 -0.25 12.50 11.03
C ALA A 185 0.59 11.69 10.04
N ALA A 186 1.08 10.52 10.45
CA ALA A 186 1.82 9.62 9.56
C ALA A 186 0.93 9.09 8.42
N THR A 187 -0.36 8.88 8.69
CA THR A 187 -1.32 8.40 7.71
C THR A 187 -1.68 9.45 6.69
N ALA A 188 -1.95 10.68 7.11
CA ALA A 188 -2.20 11.79 6.21
C ALA A 188 -1.00 12.01 5.27
N LEU A 189 0.20 12.16 5.84
CA LEU A 189 1.43 12.37 5.05
C LEU A 189 1.74 11.20 4.11
N GLY A 190 1.63 9.96 4.60
CA GLY A 190 1.95 8.78 3.80
C GLY A 190 0.94 8.51 2.69
N LYS A 191 -0.36 8.76 2.93
CA LYS A 191 -1.41 8.53 1.92
C LYS A 191 -1.41 9.57 0.82
N LEU A 192 -0.95 10.80 1.06
CA LEU A 192 -1.00 11.88 0.08
C LEU A 192 -0.33 11.51 -1.26
N PRO A 193 0.95 11.10 -1.30
CA PRO A 193 1.59 10.72 -2.57
C PRO A 193 1.02 9.44 -3.17
N ILE A 194 0.60 8.48 -2.33
CA ILE A 194 0.11 7.17 -2.78
C ILE A 194 -1.25 7.31 -3.45
N VAL A 195 -2.20 7.95 -2.77
CA VAL A 195 -3.56 8.17 -3.28
C VAL A 195 -3.50 9.04 -4.54
N LEU A 196 -2.63 10.04 -4.59
CA LEU A 196 -2.44 10.84 -5.79
C LEU A 196 -1.96 9.98 -6.97
N MET A 197 -0.95 9.13 -6.73
CA MET A 197 -0.46 8.19 -7.74
C MET A 197 -1.56 7.24 -8.21
N GLU A 198 -2.35 6.69 -7.29
CA GLU A 198 -3.47 5.78 -7.61
C GLU A 198 -4.58 6.49 -8.41
N CYS A 199 -4.90 7.75 -8.08
CA CYS A 199 -5.86 8.55 -8.85
C CYS A 199 -5.36 8.81 -10.28
N LEU A 200 -4.08 9.15 -10.45
CA LEU A 200 -3.46 9.38 -11.75
C LEU A 200 -3.38 8.09 -12.57
N ILE A 201 -3.02 6.97 -11.94
CA ILE A 201 -3.03 5.65 -12.60
C ILE A 201 -4.46 5.30 -13.03
N GLY A 202 -5.46 5.47 -12.17
CA GLY A 202 -6.86 5.21 -12.50
C GLY A 202 -7.33 6.04 -13.70
N HIS A 203 -7.02 7.34 -13.72
CA HIS A 203 -7.32 8.24 -14.84
C HIS A 203 -6.61 7.83 -16.15
N ASP A 204 -5.33 7.50 -16.06
CA ASP A 204 -4.49 7.27 -17.23
C ASP A 204 -4.65 5.89 -17.84
N LEU A 205 -5.04 4.90 -17.04
CA LEU A 205 -5.37 3.57 -17.53
C LEU A 205 -6.56 3.60 -18.49
N LEU A 206 -7.51 4.53 -18.28
CA LEU A 206 -8.65 4.74 -19.17
C LEU A 206 -8.25 5.48 -20.45
N HIS A 207 -7.27 6.38 -20.35
CA HIS A 207 -6.72 7.17 -21.46
C HIS A 207 -5.35 6.64 -21.92
N PHE A 208 -5.18 5.31 -21.91
CA PHE A 208 -3.86 4.67 -22.06
C PHE A 208 -3.14 5.07 -23.35
N LYS A 209 -3.88 5.30 -24.45
CA LYS A 209 -3.27 5.66 -25.74
C LYS A 209 -2.64 7.05 -25.72
N GLU A 210 -3.20 7.96 -24.95
CA GLU A 210 -2.81 9.38 -24.89
C GLU A 210 -1.75 9.61 -23.80
N ASN A 211 -1.82 8.89 -22.68
CA ASN A 211 -1.02 9.16 -21.48
C ASN A 211 0.13 8.15 -21.23
N LYS A 212 0.60 7.44 -22.25
CA LYS A 212 1.66 6.40 -22.12
C LYS A 212 2.92 6.90 -21.40
N GLY A 213 3.35 8.12 -21.70
CA GLY A 213 4.54 8.73 -21.07
C GLY A 213 4.37 8.94 -19.56
N ARG A 214 3.21 9.45 -19.14
CA ARG A 214 2.91 9.69 -17.72
C ARG A 214 2.78 8.38 -16.94
N LEU A 215 2.15 7.36 -17.52
CA LEU A 215 2.09 6.02 -16.93
C LEU A 215 3.48 5.41 -16.72
N PHE A 216 4.37 5.56 -17.69
CA PHE A 216 5.75 5.08 -17.57
C PHE A 216 6.50 5.80 -16.44
N LEU A 217 6.34 7.12 -16.32
CA LEU A 217 6.91 7.89 -15.21
C LEU A 217 6.35 7.45 -13.86
N LEU A 218 5.03 7.25 -13.74
CA LEU A 218 4.40 6.76 -12.50
C LEU A 218 4.90 5.38 -12.11
N LEU A 219 5.12 4.49 -13.08
CA LEU A 219 5.73 3.18 -12.86
C LEU A 219 7.18 3.31 -12.35
N LEU A 220 7.98 4.20 -12.93
CA LEU A 220 9.34 4.48 -12.46
C LEU A 220 9.36 5.03 -11.04
N VAL A 221 8.43 5.95 -10.71
CA VAL A 221 8.27 6.47 -9.35
C VAL A 221 7.90 5.35 -8.38
N PHE A 222 6.97 4.48 -8.76
CA PHE A 222 6.58 3.31 -7.95
C PHE A 222 7.77 2.37 -7.71
N LEU A 223 8.56 2.08 -8.75
CA LEU A 223 9.81 1.32 -8.65
C LEU A 223 10.82 2.00 -7.72
N GLY A 224 10.98 3.32 -7.83
CA GLY A 224 11.82 4.11 -6.94
C GLY A 224 11.40 3.96 -5.47
N LEU A 225 10.10 4.10 -5.19
CA LEU A 225 9.53 3.92 -3.84
C LEU A 225 9.74 2.50 -3.31
N LEU A 226 9.61 1.47 -4.16
CA LEU A 226 9.90 0.09 -3.79
C LEU A 226 11.37 -0.13 -3.42
N LEU A 227 12.29 0.43 -4.21
CA LEU A 227 13.73 0.31 -3.97
C LEU A 227 14.13 1.04 -2.69
N VAL A 228 13.65 2.27 -2.50
CA VAL A 228 13.86 3.05 -1.27
C VAL A 228 13.27 2.31 -0.08
N GLY A 229 12.05 1.79 -0.21
CA GLY A 229 11.38 1.01 0.82
C GLY A 229 12.17 -0.22 1.26
N ASN A 230 12.69 -0.99 0.29
CA ASN A 230 13.56 -2.13 0.55
C ASN A 230 14.89 -1.72 1.19
N TRP A 231 15.46 -0.57 0.79
CA TRP A 231 16.68 -0.04 1.38
C TRP A 231 16.47 0.37 2.84
N ILE A 232 15.38 1.09 3.16
CA ILE A 232 15.02 1.48 4.52
C ILE A 232 14.78 0.22 5.37
N LYS A 233 14.03 -0.76 4.87
CA LYS A 233 13.83 -2.05 5.55
C LYS A 233 15.17 -2.72 5.91
N LYS A 234 16.13 -2.76 4.98
CA LYS A 234 17.47 -3.34 5.20
C LYS A 234 18.30 -2.54 6.20
N ARG A 235 18.19 -1.21 6.22
CA ARG A 235 18.85 -0.33 7.20
C ARG A 235 18.29 -0.54 8.61
N MET A 236 16.96 -0.58 8.74
CA MET A 236 16.30 -0.78 10.04
C MET A 236 16.53 -2.17 10.63
N ALA A 237 16.63 -3.21 9.79
CA ALA A 237 16.95 -4.56 10.24
C ALA A 237 18.39 -4.72 10.76
N LYS A 238 19.30 -3.81 10.39
CA LYS A 238 20.72 -3.81 10.82
C LYS A 238 21.01 -2.97 12.05
N ALA A 239 20.10 -2.06 12.44
CA ALA A 239 20.25 -1.21 13.61
C ALA A 239 19.82 -1.94 14.91
N LYS A 240 20.19 -3.22 15.02
CA LYS A 240 19.85 -4.09 16.16
C LYS A 240 21.10 -4.39 16.97
#